data_AF-A0A3A8HFI3-F1
#
_entry.id   AF-A0A3A8HFI3-F1
#
_cell.length_a   1.000
_cell.length_b   1.000
_cell.length_c   1.000
_cell.angle_alpha   90.00
_cell.angle_beta   90.00
_cell.angle_gamma   90.00
#
_symmetry.space_group_name_H-M   'P 1'
#
loop_
_entity.id
_entity.type
_entity.pdbx_description
1 polymer ?
#
loop_
_entity_poly.entity_id
_entity_poly.type
_entity_poly.pdbx_seq_one_letter_code
_entity_poly.pdbx_strand_id
1 'polypeptide(L)'
;MRRQCLILTLSSLGLLGLGACGSLDNEPFRAGTVRGRLTEFDPAVALVSVVGAPGVRSGVDAQGRFTLEDVPAGPAELFILATEDKAERVTLTVQGGQSVDVPDVAPRPAGAFFVKLHVRGSRKVTDVKASVDGTPIEASGFDDKDPARLGPLPEGCYGVSISAPGFSSTSVQDCVDTGKQTVLNVELIPEGSSGEERCALAGCGGGDSHSAMDGRGVKRPEDSH
;
A
#
# COMPACT_ATOMS: atom_id res chain seq x y z
N MET A 1 -65.16 43.11 -54.54
CA MET A 1 -64.00 42.95 -55.46
C MET A 1 -62.89 42.24 -54.70
N ARG A 2 -62.27 41.23 -55.35
CA ARG A 2 -61.54 40.09 -54.77
C ARG A 2 -60.25 40.49 -54.04
N ARG A 3 -60.06 40.00 -52.80
CA ARG A 3 -58.76 39.84 -52.15
C ARG A 3 -58.36 38.37 -52.26
N GLN A 4 -57.33 38.07 -53.03
CA GLN A 4 -56.65 36.76 -53.02
C GLN A 4 -55.40 36.90 -52.15
N CYS A 5 -55.43 36.26 -50.98
CA CYS A 5 -54.29 36.09 -50.10
C CYS A 5 -53.46 34.90 -50.60
N LEU A 6 -52.21 35.17 -50.93
CA LEU A 6 -51.17 34.19 -51.22
C LEU A 6 -50.90 33.38 -49.94
N ILE A 7 -51.08 32.06 -49.96
CA ILE A 7 -50.67 31.16 -48.87
C ILE A 7 -49.34 30.52 -49.26
N LEU A 8 -48.32 30.84 -48.47
CA LEU A 8 -46.97 30.31 -48.51
C LEU A 8 -46.83 29.15 -47.52
N THR A 9 -46.05 28.15 -47.96
CA THR A 9 -45.20 27.21 -47.18
C THR A 9 -45.87 26.21 -46.23
N LEU A 10 -45.55 24.92 -46.37
CA LEU A 10 -45.03 24.04 -45.29
C LEU A 10 -44.83 22.62 -45.83
N SER A 11 -43.58 22.22 -46.12
CA SER A 11 -43.18 20.82 -46.29
C SER A 11 -41.67 20.65 -46.04
N SER A 12 -41.30 20.41 -44.79
CA SER A 12 -39.97 19.92 -44.42
C SER A 12 -40.10 19.06 -43.17
N LEU A 13 -40.28 17.75 -43.38
CA LEU A 13 -40.36 16.75 -42.32
C LEU A 13 -39.32 15.66 -42.62
N GLY A 14 -38.44 15.39 -41.65
CA GLY A 14 -37.70 14.13 -41.57
C GLY A 14 -36.19 14.25 -41.72
N LEU A 15 -35.51 14.63 -40.63
CA LEU A 15 -34.15 14.18 -40.35
C LEU A 15 -33.90 14.25 -38.83
N LEU A 16 -33.10 13.32 -38.32
CA LEU A 16 -32.55 13.19 -36.94
C LEU A 16 -33.27 12.19 -36.03
N GLY A 17 -32.99 10.91 -36.26
CA GLY A 17 -33.21 9.82 -35.32
C GLY A 17 -32.02 8.85 -35.34
N LEU A 18 -30.81 9.35 -35.07
CA LEU A 18 -29.60 8.54 -34.94
C LEU A 18 -28.88 8.91 -33.64
N GLY A 19 -28.77 7.93 -32.74
CA GLY A 19 -27.65 7.87 -31.79
C GLY A 19 -27.86 8.48 -30.41
N ALA A 20 -28.86 8.03 -29.64
CA ALA A 20 -28.75 8.07 -28.18
C ALA A 20 -28.22 6.71 -27.69
N CYS A 21 -26.93 6.45 -27.89
CA CYS A 21 -26.24 5.47 -27.04
C CYS A 21 -26.11 6.14 -25.67
N GLY A 22 -27.08 5.91 -24.80
CA GLY A 22 -27.01 6.33 -23.41
C GLY A 22 -25.76 5.69 -22.79
N SER A 23 -24.80 6.52 -22.39
CA SER A 23 -23.73 6.10 -21.50
C SER A 23 -24.42 5.64 -20.22
N LEU A 24 -24.48 4.33 -19.99
CA LEU A 24 -24.91 3.78 -18.71
C LEU A 24 -23.84 4.18 -17.70
N ASP A 25 -24.11 5.27 -17.01
CA ASP A 25 -23.30 5.72 -15.89
C ASP A 25 -23.43 4.70 -14.76
N ASN A 26 -22.47 3.79 -14.70
CA ASN A 26 -22.36 2.77 -13.67
C ASN A 26 -21.53 3.24 -12.48
N GLU A 27 -21.12 4.51 -12.43
CA GLU A 27 -20.38 5.09 -11.32
C GLU A 27 -21.06 4.81 -9.95
N PRO A 28 -22.40 4.92 -9.80
CA PRO A 28 -23.09 4.62 -8.54
C PRO A 28 -22.98 3.16 -8.08
N PHE A 29 -22.63 2.23 -8.97
CA PHE A 29 -22.54 0.80 -8.67
C PHE A 29 -21.11 0.30 -8.45
N ARG A 30 -20.12 1.20 -8.47
CA ARG A 30 -18.71 0.83 -8.25
C ARG A 30 -18.30 0.80 -6.78
N ALA A 31 -19.04 1.50 -5.94
CA ALA A 31 -18.79 1.60 -4.51
C ALA A 31 -20.07 1.48 -3.70
N GLY A 32 -19.94 1.13 -2.42
CA GLY A 32 -21.03 1.06 -1.46
C GLY A 32 -20.66 1.75 -0.14
N THR A 33 -21.56 1.65 0.82
CA THR A 33 -21.37 2.18 2.18
C THR A 33 -21.27 1.01 3.15
N VAL A 34 -20.35 1.07 4.11
CA VAL A 34 -20.24 0.09 5.18
C VAL A 34 -20.49 0.77 6.52
N ARG A 35 -21.36 0.20 7.34
CA ARG A 35 -21.71 0.70 8.67
C ARG A 35 -21.47 -0.38 9.70
N GLY A 36 -21.17 0.02 10.92
CA GLY A 36 -21.03 -0.90 12.02
C GLY A 36 -20.78 -0.18 13.33
N ARG A 37 -20.45 -0.95 14.37
CA ARG A 37 -20.15 -0.43 15.70
C ARG A 37 -19.06 -1.26 16.37
N LEU A 38 -18.15 -0.58 17.06
CA LEU A 38 -17.15 -1.20 17.93
C LEU A 38 -17.73 -1.38 19.34
N THR A 39 -17.55 -2.55 19.94
CA THR A 39 -17.97 -2.79 21.34
C THR A 39 -17.01 -2.19 22.36
N GLU A 40 -15.77 -1.94 21.94
CA GLU A 40 -14.70 -1.33 22.74
C GLU A 40 -13.87 -0.44 21.83
N PHE A 41 -13.56 0.79 22.25
CA PHE A 41 -12.80 1.76 21.46
C PHE A 41 -12.30 2.92 22.32
N ASP A 42 -11.24 3.57 21.86
CA ASP A 42 -10.82 4.90 22.28
C ASP A 42 -11.12 5.88 21.12
N PRO A 43 -12.01 6.88 21.28
CA PRO A 43 -12.34 7.80 20.20
C PRO A 43 -11.16 8.65 19.69
N ALA A 44 -10.07 8.78 20.46
CA ALA A 44 -8.87 9.48 20.02
C ALA A 44 -7.99 8.65 19.07
N VAL A 45 -8.16 7.32 19.08
CA VAL A 45 -7.32 6.37 18.34
C VAL A 45 -8.12 5.61 17.28
N ALA A 46 -9.40 5.36 17.54
CA ALA A 46 -10.21 4.44 16.76
C ALA A 46 -10.37 4.90 15.30
N LEU A 47 -10.03 3.99 14.40
CA LEU A 47 -10.03 4.20 12.96
C LEU A 47 -10.46 2.92 12.27
N VAL A 48 -11.36 3.03 11.31
CA VAL A 48 -11.71 1.92 10.42
C VAL A 48 -11.28 2.29 9.00
N SER A 49 -10.65 1.37 8.30
CA SER A 49 -10.17 1.55 6.93
C SER A 49 -10.36 0.29 6.10
N VAL A 50 -10.31 0.42 4.78
CA VAL A 50 -10.37 -0.72 3.86
C VAL A 50 -8.95 -1.20 3.56
N VAL A 51 -8.69 -2.50 3.72
CA VAL A 51 -7.40 -3.10 3.38
C VAL A 51 -7.13 -2.93 1.87
N GLY A 52 -5.95 -2.43 1.53
CA GLY A 52 -5.56 -2.13 0.14
C GLY A 52 -6.11 -0.80 -0.39
N ALA A 53 -6.98 -0.11 0.36
CA ALA A 53 -7.46 1.23 0.08
C ALA A 53 -7.50 2.08 1.37
N PRO A 54 -6.35 2.33 2.03
CA PRO A 54 -6.30 2.99 3.34
C PRO A 54 -6.80 4.45 3.33
N GLY A 55 -6.95 5.05 2.14
CA GLY A 55 -7.63 6.34 1.97
C GLY A 55 -9.13 6.30 2.21
N VAL A 56 -9.77 5.13 2.03
CA VAL A 56 -11.17 4.89 2.40
C VAL A 56 -11.21 4.53 3.87
N ARG A 57 -11.42 5.54 4.71
CA ARG A 57 -11.37 5.42 6.17
C ARG A 57 -12.33 6.35 6.88
N SER A 58 -12.66 6.00 8.11
CA SER A 58 -13.55 6.76 8.98
C SER A 58 -13.17 6.56 10.44
N GLY A 59 -13.43 7.55 11.29
CA GLY A 59 -13.37 7.40 12.73
C GLY A 59 -14.63 6.72 13.28
N VAL A 60 -14.79 6.77 14.59
CA VAL A 60 -16.03 6.35 15.28
C VAL A 60 -16.69 7.53 15.99
N ASP A 61 -18.02 7.49 16.10
CA ASP A 61 -18.77 8.44 16.91
C ASP A 61 -18.68 8.11 18.42
N ALA A 62 -19.29 8.95 19.26
CA ALA A 62 -19.31 8.76 20.72
C ALA A 62 -20.05 7.49 21.18
N GLN A 63 -20.72 6.77 20.27
CA GLN A 63 -21.38 5.49 20.52
C GLN A 63 -20.61 4.32 19.88
N GLY A 64 -19.40 4.57 19.33
CA GLY A 64 -18.56 3.58 18.68
C GLY A 64 -18.99 3.23 17.27
N ARG A 65 -19.93 3.96 16.67
CA ARG A 65 -20.44 3.69 15.31
C ARG A 65 -19.53 4.30 14.27
N PHE A 66 -19.32 3.58 13.18
CA PHE A 66 -18.58 4.07 12.02
C PHE A 66 -19.44 3.99 10.76
N THR A 67 -19.15 4.87 9.81
CA THR A 67 -19.67 4.82 8.43
C THR A 67 -18.50 5.05 7.48
N LEU A 68 -18.23 4.07 6.62
CA LEU A 68 -17.31 4.20 5.49
C LEU A 68 -18.12 4.38 4.21
N GLU A 69 -17.86 5.48 3.53
CA GLU A 69 -18.39 5.76 2.20
C GLU A 69 -17.36 5.35 1.14
N ASP A 70 -17.80 5.25 -0.12
CA ASP A 70 -16.93 4.94 -1.26
C ASP A 70 -16.11 3.64 -1.13
N VAL A 71 -16.64 2.64 -0.42
CA VAL A 71 -15.98 1.33 -0.30
C VAL A 71 -16.12 0.58 -1.63
N PRO A 72 -15.03 0.14 -2.28
CA PRO A 72 -15.11 -0.58 -3.55
C PRO A 72 -16.04 -1.80 -3.47
N ALA A 73 -16.89 -1.96 -4.49
CA ALA A 73 -17.78 -3.11 -4.57
C ALA A 73 -16.99 -4.42 -4.79
N GLY A 74 -17.47 -5.50 -4.17
CA GLY A 74 -16.84 -6.82 -4.22
C GLY A 74 -16.38 -7.32 -2.83
N PRO A 75 -15.57 -8.39 -2.80
CA PRO A 75 -14.93 -8.85 -1.57
C PRO A 75 -14.04 -7.74 -1.00
N ALA A 76 -14.22 -7.43 0.27
CA ALA A 76 -13.49 -6.40 0.98
C ALA A 76 -13.08 -6.91 2.36
N GLU A 77 -12.14 -6.19 2.96
CA GLU A 77 -11.71 -6.42 4.31
C GLU A 77 -11.50 -5.09 5.02
N LEU A 78 -12.09 -4.97 6.21
CA LEU A 78 -11.85 -3.83 7.07
C LEU A 78 -10.62 -4.09 7.93
N PHE A 79 -9.77 -3.09 8.05
CA PHE A 79 -8.77 -2.96 9.09
C PHE A 79 -9.29 -1.99 10.14
N ILE A 80 -9.50 -2.48 11.35
CA ILE A 80 -10.06 -1.74 12.47
C ILE A 80 -8.98 -1.56 13.53
N LEU A 81 -8.64 -0.31 13.81
CA LEU A 81 -7.89 0.11 14.98
C LEU A 81 -8.91 0.57 16.03
N ALA A 82 -8.88 -0.01 17.23
CA ALA A 82 -9.85 0.33 18.28
C ALA A 82 -9.23 1.08 19.45
N THR A 83 -8.06 0.63 19.90
CA THR A 83 -7.25 1.23 20.97
C THR A 83 -5.77 1.14 20.59
N GLU A 84 -4.85 1.61 21.44
CA GLU A 84 -3.40 1.50 21.19
C GLU A 84 -2.87 0.06 21.10
N ASP A 85 -3.63 -0.91 21.62
CA ASP A 85 -3.28 -2.32 21.77
C ASP A 85 -4.32 -3.30 21.21
N LYS A 86 -5.45 -2.81 20.69
CA LYS A 86 -6.50 -3.66 20.10
C LYS A 86 -6.84 -3.25 18.68
N ALA A 87 -6.95 -4.27 17.83
CA ALA A 87 -7.31 -4.13 16.43
C ALA A 87 -8.07 -5.38 15.97
N GLU A 88 -8.76 -5.27 14.83
CA GLU A 88 -9.51 -6.38 14.23
C GLU A 88 -9.47 -6.33 12.71
N ARG A 89 -9.64 -7.49 12.06
CA ARG A 89 -9.88 -7.61 10.62
C ARG A 89 -11.24 -8.24 10.38
N VAL A 90 -12.05 -7.60 9.53
CA VAL A 90 -13.40 -8.09 9.22
C VAL A 90 -13.56 -8.25 7.73
N THR A 91 -13.73 -9.49 7.28
CA THR A 91 -14.07 -9.80 5.89
C THR A 91 -15.55 -9.57 5.63
N LEU A 92 -15.86 -8.94 4.50
CA LEU A 92 -17.24 -8.70 4.06
C LEU A 92 -17.32 -8.67 2.53
N THR A 93 -18.53 -8.55 2.00
CA THR A 93 -18.76 -8.29 0.58
C THR A 93 -19.60 -7.04 0.44
N VAL A 94 -19.08 -6.04 -0.26
CA VAL A 94 -19.77 -4.77 -0.51
C VAL A 94 -20.52 -4.85 -1.81
N GLN A 95 -21.82 -4.56 -1.74
CA GLN A 95 -22.67 -4.45 -2.93
C GLN A 95 -22.66 -2.99 -3.39
N GLY A 96 -22.37 -2.76 -4.67
CA GLY A 96 -22.34 -1.41 -5.25
C GLY A 96 -23.69 -0.70 -5.13
N GLY A 97 -23.66 0.58 -4.78
CA GLY A 97 -24.84 1.42 -4.57
C GLY A 97 -25.67 1.06 -3.32
N GLN A 98 -25.18 0.15 -2.47
CA GLN A 98 -25.89 -0.32 -1.28
C GLN A 98 -25.12 -0.04 0.00
N SER A 99 -25.86 -0.01 1.12
CA SER A 99 -25.28 -0.02 2.46
C SER A 99 -25.21 -1.44 2.99
N VAL A 100 -24.07 -1.80 3.59
CA VAL A 100 -23.85 -3.05 4.30
C VAL A 100 -23.69 -2.75 5.77
N ASP A 101 -24.53 -3.37 6.61
CA ASP A 101 -24.41 -3.31 8.06
C ASP A 101 -23.58 -4.50 8.56
N VAL A 102 -22.48 -4.20 9.23
CA VAL A 102 -21.61 -5.17 9.89
C VAL A 102 -22.13 -5.38 11.32
N PRO A 103 -22.16 -6.64 11.82
CA PRO A 103 -22.44 -6.90 13.23
C PRO A 103 -21.50 -6.11 14.16
N ASP A 104 -21.90 -5.96 15.43
CA ASP A 104 -21.03 -5.37 16.44
C ASP A 104 -19.66 -6.08 16.44
N VAL A 105 -18.60 -5.29 16.29
CA VAL A 105 -17.22 -5.80 16.22
C VAL A 105 -16.59 -5.68 17.59
N ALA A 106 -16.11 -6.82 18.11
CA ALA A 106 -15.34 -6.88 19.35
C ALA A 106 -13.83 -6.94 19.02
N PRO A 107 -13.07 -5.85 19.23
CA PRO A 107 -11.64 -5.83 18.92
C PRO A 107 -10.86 -6.79 19.81
N ARG A 108 -9.82 -7.41 19.25
CA ARG A 108 -8.94 -8.34 19.96
C ARG A 108 -7.58 -7.71 20.26
N PRO A 109 -6.85 -8.22 21.28
CA PRO A 109 -5.46 -7.83 21.50
C PRO A 109 -4.64 -8.02 20.22
N ALA A 110 -3.86 -7.01 19.88
CA ALA A 110 -3.12 -6.95 18.64
C ALA A 110 -1.61 -6.98 18.90
N GLY A 111 -0.86 -7.51 17.94
CA GLY A 111 0.59 -7.49 17.96
C GLY A 111 1.16 -6.18 17.42
N ALA A 112 2.47 -6.10 17.32
CA ALA A 112 3.17 -5.01 16.63
C ALA A 112 4.52 -5.48 16.11
N PHE A 113 5.01 -4.85 15.04
CA PHE A 113 6.41 -4.97 14.66
C PHE A 113 7.26 -3.93 15.40
N PHE A 114 8.47 -4.32 15.78
CA PHE A 114 9.54 -3.41 16.18
C PHE A 114 10.64 -3.47 15.14
N VAL A 115 10.76 -2.40 14.34
CA VAL A 115 11.66 -2.34 13.19
C VAL A 115 13.07 -2.00 13.66
N LYS A 116 14.01 -2.93 13.46
CA LYS A 116 15.43 -2.73 13.72
C LYS A 116 16.20 -2.67 12.42
N LEU A 117 16.85 -1.53 12.19
CA LEU A 117 17.60 -1.28 10.97
C LEU A 117 19.04 -1.77 11.12
N HIS A 118 19.52 -2.44 10.08
CA HIS A 118 20.91 -2.81 9.91
C HIS A 118 21.42 -2.17 8.62
N VAL A 119 22.57 -1.51 8.72
CA VAL A 119 23.16 -0.77 7.59
C VAL A 119 24.55 -1.32 7.33
N ARG A 120 24.86 -1.58 6.06
CA ARG A 120 26.23 -1.96 5.69
C ARG A 120 27.14 -0.73 5.67
N GLY A 121 28.32 -0.88 6.28
CA GLY A 121 29.30 0.20 6.40
C GLY A 121 28.95 1.20 7.50
N SER A 122 29.72 2.28 7.60
CA SER A 122 29.57 3.30 8.64
C SER A 122 28.65 4.47 8.23
N ARG A 123 27.68 4.23 7.33
CA ARG A 123 26.77 5.29 6.86
C ARG A 123 25.63 5.46 7.87
N LYS A 124 25.39 6.69 8.29
CA LYS A 124 24.27 7.03 9.16
C LYS A 124 22.96 6.97 8.37
N VAL A 125 21.91 6.42 9.00
CA VAL A 125 20.54 6.46 8.51
C VAL A 125 19.74 7.45 9.34
N THR A 126 18.90 8.26 8.72
CA THR A 126 17.97 9.19 9.36
C THR A 126 16.70 9.31 8.54
N ASP A 127 15.62 9.84 9.14
CA ASP A 127 14.33 10.08 8.48
C ASP A 127 13.75 8.84 7.79
N VAL A 128 13.86 7.68 8.44
CA VAL A 128 13.29 6.44 7.91
C VAL A 128 11.77 6.53 7.95
N LYS A 129 11.15 6.02 6.91
CA LYS A 129 9.71 5.79 6.82
C LYS A 129 9.45 4.30 6.69
N ALA A 130 8.51 3.79 7.46
CA ALA A 130 8.02 2.44 7.34
C ALA A 130 6.50 2.43 7.28
N SER A 131 5.93 1.60 6.40
CA SER A 131 4.49 1.44 6.24
C SER A 131 4.15 -0.05 6.18
N VAL A 132 2.99 -0.41 6.73
CA VAL A 132 2.47 -1.77 6.65
C VAL A 132 1.49 -1.84 5.48
N ASP A 133 1.82 -2.68 4.50
CA ASP A 133 1.16 -2.73 3.20
C ASP A 133 -0.36 -2.95 3.35
N GLY A 134 -1.13 -2.11 2.67
CA GLY A 134 -2.59 -2.16 2.66
C GLY A 134 -3.27 -1.68 3.94
N THR A 135 -2.54 -1.20 4.94
CA THR A 135 -3.11 -0.67 6.20
C THR A 135 -2.78 0.82 6.36
N PRO A 136 -3.44 1.54 7.28
CA PRO A 136 -3.07 2.92 7.61
C PRO A 136 -1.88 3.02 8.58
N ILE A 137 -1.22 1.91 8.94
CA ILE A 137 -0.14 1.88 9.92
C ILE A 137 1.18 2.30 9.26
N GLU A 138 1.70 3.43 9.73
CA GLU A 138 2.95 4.01 9.26
C GLU A 138 3.76 4.57 10.44
N ALA A 139 5.08 4.59 10.29
CA ALA A 139 6.00 5.29 11.19
C ALA A 139 6.99 6.11 10.35
N SER A 140 7.38 7.27 10.85
CA SER A 140 8.33 8.15 10.15
C SER A 140 9.25 8.86 11.14
N GLY A 141 10.42 9.30 10.66
CA GLY A 141 11.34 10.12 11.44
C GLY A 141 12.22 9.35 12.43
N PHE A 142 12.36 8.03 12.26
CA PHE A 142 13.20 7.19 13.11
C PHE A 142 14.54 6.84 12.44
N ASP A 143 15.46 6.24 13.20
CA ASP A 143 16.81 5.91 12.76
C ASP A 143 17.28 4.51 13.22
N ASP A 144 18.56 4.19 13.02
CA ASP A 144 19.15 2.90 13.39
C ASP A 144 19.35 2.71 14.90
N LYS A 145 19.20 3.78 15.70
CA LYS A 145 19.36 3.78 17.15
C LYS A 145 18.03 3.78 17.89
N ASP A 146 16.98 4.29 17.25
CA ASP A 146 15.63 4.35 17.80
C ASP A 146 14.66 3.48 16.97
N PRO A 147 14.42 2.22 17.38
CA PRO A 147 13.51 1.32 16.69
C PRO A 147 12.08 1.87 16.68
N ALA A 148 11.44 1.87 15.52
CA ALA A 148 10.04 2.24 15.41
C ALA A 148 9.10 1.07 15.69
N ARG A 149 8.01 1.35 16.40
CA ARG A 149 6.86 0.44 16.54
C ARG A 149 5.88 0.64 15.38
N LEU A 150 5.52 -0.44 14.69
CA LEU A 150 4.43 -0.48 13.71
C LEU A 150 3.28 -1.33 14.27
N GLY A 151 2.22 -0.67 14.72
CA GLY A 151 1.02 -1.32 15.21
C GLY A 151 0.11 -0.38 16.01
N PRO A 152 -1.00 -0.90 16.54
CA PRO A 152 -1.31 -2.33 16.67
C PRO A 152 -1.75 -3.01 15.36
N LEU A 153 -1.43 -4.29 15.21
CA LEU A 153 -1.76 -5.14 14.07
C LEU A 153 -2.46 -6.43 14.53
N PRO A 154 -3.65 -6.76 13.98
CA PRO A 154 -4.28 -8.05 14.21
C PRO A 154 -3.35 -9.20 13.78
N GLU A 155 -3.52 -10.38 14.38
CA GLU A 155 -2.76 -11.57 13.98
C GLU A 155 -2.81 -11.79 12.46
N GLY A 156 -1.66 -12.05 11.86
CA GLY A 156 -1.53 -12.24 10.42
C GLY A 156 -0.14 -11.92 9.90
N CYS A 157 0.08 -12.20 8.61
CA CYS A 157 1.31 -11.88 7.93
C CYS A 157 1.13 -10.62 7.07
N TYR A 158 2.11 -9.72 7.16
CA TYR A 158 2.05 -8.41 6.54
C TYR A 158 3.34 -8.13 5.77
N GLY A 159 3.20 -7.45 4.64
CA GLY A 159 4.32 -6.77 4.00
C GLY A 159 4.61 -5.46 4.71
N VAL A 160 5.87 -5.18 4.98
CA VAL A 160 6.35 -3.92 5.55
C VAL A 160 7.31 -3.31 4.55
N SER A 161 7.00 -2.10 4.11
CA SER A 161 7.80 -1.31 3.18
C SER A 161 8.59 -0.27 3.96
N ILE A 162 9.91 -0.25 3.78
CA ILE A 162 10.84 0.66 4.46
C ILE A 162 11.58 1.48 3.42
N SER A 163 11.67 2.79 3.64
CA SER A 163 12.43 3.72 2.80
C SER A 163 13.20 4.72 3.65
N ALA A 164 14.38 5.11 3.19
CA ALA A 164 15.21 6.13 3.83
C ALA A 164 16.00 6.90 2.76
N PRO A 165 16.27 8.21 2.94
CA PRO A 165 17.06 8.98 1.98
C PRO A 165 18.45 8.39 1.73
N GLY A 166 18.82 8.18 0.47
CA GLY A 166 20.11 7.61 0.07
C GLY A 166 20.22 6.09 0.23
N PHE A 167 19.10 5.40 0.47
CA PHE A 167 18.98 3.96 0.54
C PHE A 167 17.87 3.46 -0.38
N SER A 168 18.09 2.31 -1.01
CA SER A 168 17.06 1.65 -1.80
C SER A 168 15.91 1.20 -0.89
N SER A 169 14.67 1.42 -1.36
CA SER A 169 13.49 0.96 -0.63
C SER A 169 13.51 -0.57 -0.54
N THR A 170 13.16 -1.09 0.64
CA THR A 170 13.18 -2.52 0.95
C THR A 170 11.82 -2.94 1.46
N SER A 171 11.32 -4.09 1.02
CA SER A 171 10.09 -4.70 1.53
C SER A 171 10.40 -6.05 2.16
N VAL A 172 9.84 -6.29 3.35
CA VAL A 172 9.99 -7.54 4.10
C VAL A 172 8.60 -8.03 4.50
N GLN A 173 8.38 -9.34 4.44
CA GLN A 173 7.14 -9.95 4.91
C GLN A 173 7.42 -10.77 6.17
N ASP A 174 6.62 -10.56 7.21
CA ASP A 174 6.67 -11.34 8.45
C ASP A 174 5.28 -11.41 9.10
N CYS A 175 5.13 -12.22 10.14
CA CYS A 175 3.86 -12.44 10.82
C CYS A 175 3.87 -11.88 12.25
N VAL A 176 2.74 -11.32 12.68
CA VAL A 176 2.50 -10.90 14.06
C VAL A 176 1.56 -11.88 14.74
N ASP A 177 1.89 -12.20 15.99
CA ASP A 177 1.01 -12.93 16.89
C ASP A 177 0.20 -11.96 17.76
N THR A 178 -0.98 -12.40 18.19
CA THR A 178 -1.82 -11.71 19.17
C THR A 178 -1.03 -11.24 20.40
N GLY A 179 -1.06 -9.94 20.67
CA GLY A 179 -0.48 -9.32 21.87
C GLY A 179 1.05 -9.38 21.97
N LYS A 180 1.76 -9.81 20.92
CA LYS A 180 3.22 -9.91 20.93
C LYS A 180 3.89 -8.81 20.13
N GLN A 181 5.13 -8.50 20.51
CA GLN A 181 6.03 -7.67 19.74
C GLN A 181 6.97 -8.56 18.92
N THR A 182 6.90 -8.47 17.60
CA THR A 182 7.79 -9.17 16.69
C THR A 182 8.90 -8.24 16.25
N VAL A 183 10.16 -8.64 16.42
CA VAL A 183 11.31 -7.83 15.99
C VAL A 183 11.56 -8.06 14.51
N LEU A 184 11.39 -7.02 13.70
CA LEU A 184 11.65 -7.06 12.26
C LEU A 184 13.04 -6.52 11.98
N ASN A 185 13.98 -7.40 11.61
CA ASN A 185 15.34 -6.99 11.24
C ASN A 185 15.38 -6.65 9.75
N VAL A 186 15.67 -5.39 9.42
CA VAL A 186 15.67 -4.90 8.04
C VAL A 186 17.08 -4.45 7.67
N GLU A 187 17.63 -5.00 6.60
CA GLU A 187 18.90 -4.54 6.04
C GLU A 187 18.65 -3.44 4.99
N LEU A 188 19.25 -2.26 5.18
CA LEU A 188 19.19 -1.16 4.22
C LEU A 188 20.44 -1.15 3.34
N ILE A 189 20.21 -1.07 2.03
CA ILE A 189 21.26 -1.04 1.01
C ILE A 189 21.39 0.40 0.49
N PRO A 190 22.59 1.01 0.55
CA PRO A 190 22.81 2.34 -0.01
C PRO A 190 22.48 2.39 -1.51
N GLU A 191 21.87 3.48 -1.96
CA GLU A 191 21.69 3.69 -3.41
C GLU A 191 23.05 3.80 -4.10
N GLY A 192 23.16 3.19 -5.27
CA GLY A 192 24.41 3.19 -6.04
C GLY A 192 25.45 2.17 -5.58
N SER A 193 25.20 1.36 -4.54
CA SER A 193 26.10 0.27 -4.15
C SER A 193 25.95 -0.98 -5.04
N SER A 194 25.67 -0.80 -6.35
CA SER A 194 25.75 -1.89 -7.32
C SER A 194 27.13 -2.54 -7.23
N GLY A 195 27.22 -3.85 -7.47
CA GLY A 195 28.41 -4.67 -7.23
C GLY A 195 29.70 -4.26 -7.97
N GLU A 196 29.75 -3.11 -8.64
CA GLU A 196 30.93 -2.51 -9.27
C GLU A 196 31.95 -1.98 -8.25
N GLU A 197 31.52 -1.58 -7.05
CA GLU A 197 32.45 -1.19 -5.98
C GLU A 197 33.17 -2.40 -5.35
N ARG A 198 32.84 -3.63 -5.76
CA ARG A 198 33.69 -4.82 -5.47
C ARG A 198 34.92 -4.90 -6.37
N CYS A 199 34.94 -4.26 -7.53
CA CYS A 199 36.13 -4.25 -8.39
C CYS A 199 37.16 -3.20 -7.97
N ALA A 200 36.72 -2.11 -7.30
CA ALA A 200 37.62 -1.05 -6.85
C ALA A 200 38.43 -1.42 -5.61
N LEU A 201 37.88 -2.25 -4.71
CA LEU A 201 38.56 -2.73 -3.50
C LEU A 201 39.25 -4.09 -3.66
N ALA A 202 38.95 -4.85 -4.72
CA ALA A 202 39.63 -6.12 -5.02
C ALA A 202 40.92 -5.95 -5.84
N GLY A 203 41.36 -4.72 -6.13
CA GLY A 203 42.61 -4.49 -6.85
C GLY A 203 42.57 -5.11 -8.26
N CYS A 204 41.53 -4.81 -9.04
CA CYS A 204 41.59 -5.01 -10.49
C CYS A 204 42.56 -3.98 -11.09
N GLY A 205 43.86 -4.22 -10.86
CA GLY A 205 44.93 -3.55 -11.57
C GLY A 205 44.74 -3.75 -13.06
N GLY A 206 44.76 -2.65 -13.81
CA GLY A 206 44.63 -2.66 -15.26
C GLY A 206 45.58 -3.68 -15.89
N GLY A 207 45.04 -4.49 -16.79
CA GLY A 207 45.79 -5.49 -17.52
C GLY A 207 44.86 -6.36 -18.33
N ASP A 208 44.84 -6.11 -19.63
CA ASP A 208 44.20 -6.90 -20.67
C ASP A 208 44.19 -8.40 -20.33
N SER A 209 43.05 -8.92 -19.91
CA SER A 209 42.86 -10.36 -19.75
C SER A 209 41.46 -10.72 -20.20
N HIS A 210 41.38 -11.14 -21.46
CA HIS A 210 40.31 -11.99 -21.93
C HIS A 210 40.20 -13.20 -20.99
N SER A 211 39.14 -13.20 -20.18
CA SER A 211 38.83 -14.35 -19.32
C SER A 211 38.24 -15.46 -20.19
N ALA A 212 39.00 -16.52 -20.38
CA ALA A 212 38.45 -17.82 -20.76
C ALA A 212 37.68 -18.40 -19.55
N MET A 213 36.53 -19.02 -19.80
CA MET A 213 35.57 -19.46 -18.78
C MET A 213 36.02 -20.62 -17.86
N ASP A 214 37.22 -21.17 -18.04
CA ASP A 214 37.74 -22.24 -17.19
C ASP A 214 39.02 -21.77 -16.50
N GLY A 215 38.93 -21.47 -15.20
CA GLY A 215 40.00 -20.87 -14.38
C GLY A 215 41.29 -21.68 -14.23
N ARG A 216 42.02 -21.89 -15.32
CA ARG A 216 43.42 -22.36 -15.32
C ARG A 216 44.29 -21.33 -16.02
N GLY A 217 45.12 -20.64 -15.24
CA GLY A 217 46.17 -19.77 -15.76
C GLY A 217 47.19 -20.59 -16.55
N VAL A 218 47.23 -20.41 -17.86
CA VAL A 218 48.28 -20.95 -18.72
C VAL A 218 49.48 -20.00 -18.66
N LYS A 219 50.57 -20.44 -18.04
CA LYS A 219 51.87 -19.77 -18.16
C LYS A 219 52.35 -19.90 -19.60
N ARG A 220 52.59 -18.78 -20.30
CA ARG A 220 53.32 -18.79 -21.57
C ARG A 220 54.77 -19.26 -21.30
N PRO A 221 55.32 -20.22 -22.05
CA PRO A 221 56.75 -20.43 -22.08
C PRO A 221 57.39 -19.26 -22.84
N GLU A 222 58.41 -18.67 -22.22
CA GLU A 222 59.34 -17.72 -22.85
C GLU A 222 60.17 -18.43 -23.92
N ASP A 223 60.40 -17.73 -25.03
CA ASP A 223 61.34 -18.10 -26.09
C ASP A 223 62.75 -18.26 -25.53
N SER A 224 63.46 -19.32 -25.92
CA SER A 224 64.92 -19.43 -25.83
C SER A 224 65.48 -20.48 -26.79
N HIS A 225 65.89 -20.00 -27.97
CA HIS A 225 67.11 -20.29 -28.75
C HIS A 225 66.89 -20.36 -30.26
#